data_AF-A0A317Z6D9-F1
#
_entry.id   AF-A0A317Z6D9-F1
#
_cell.length_a   1.000
_cell.length_b   1.000
_cell.length_c   1.000
_cell.angle_alpha   90.00
_cell.angle_beta   90.00
_cell.angle_gamma   90.00
#
_symmetry.space_group_name_H-M   'P 1'
#
loop_
_entity.id
_entity.type
_entity.pdbx_description
1 polymer ?
#
loop_
_entity_poly.entity_id
_entity_poly.type
_entity_poly.pdbx_seq_one_letter_code
_entity_poly.pdbx_strand_id
1 'polypeptide(L)'
;VRELSGPIATSYTLEGNLLGHISIASDEVADAARELNVDGEEILLLRHLILSHHGKLEYGSPKLPYVKEAEILNFIDNIDARMNMFEKAFKKIDKGQFTERIFGLEGRQFYKPEKLD
;
A
#
# COMPACT_ATOMS: atom_id res chain seq x y z
N VAL A 1 -4.19 14.11 -5.49
CA VAL A 1 -4.66 13.18 -4.45
C VAL A 1 -5.89 13.75 -3.77
N ARG A 2 -7.07 13.43 -4.31
CA ARG A 2 -8.38 13.85 -3.73
C ARG A 2 -8.66 13.25 -2.34
N GLU A 3 -7.94 12.18 -1.98
CA GLU A 3 -8.13 11.45 -0.71
C GLU A 3 -7.84 12.30 0.54
N LEU A 4 -6.86 13.21 0.46
CA LEU A 4 -6.31 13.93 1.62
C LEU A 4 -6.49 15.44 1.47
N SER A 5 -6.78 16.14 2.57
CA SER A 5 -7.06 17.58 2.59
C SER A 5 -5.86 18.47 2.27
N GLY A 6 -4.64 17.91 2.26
CA GLY A 6 -3.40 18.61 1.91
C GLY A 6 -2.18 18.12 2.69
N PRO A 7 -1.01 18.74 2.51
CA PRO A 7 0.26 18.28 3.09
C PRO A 7 0.49 18.73 4.54
N ILE A 8 -0.30 19.67 5.07
CA ILE A 8 -0.15 20.20 6.45
C ILE A 8 -1.40 19.82 7.24
N ALA A 9 -1.23 19.24 8.42
CA ALA A 9 -2.33 18.79 9.28
C ALA A 9 -3.35 17.92 8.52
N THR A 10 -2.83 16.95 7.76
CA THR A 10 -3.56 16.15 6.81
C THR A 10 -4.71 15.37 7.46
N SER A 11 -5.89 15.45 6.82
CA SER A 11 -7.07 14.66 7.17
C SER A 11 -7.66 14.02 5.92
N TYR A 12 -8.36 12.90 6.09
CA TYR A 12 -9.14 12.31 5.00
C TYR A 12 -10.27 13.25 4.58
N THR A 13 -10.44 13.45 3.28
CA THR A 13 -11.59 14.15 2.70
C THR A 13 -12.85 13.27 2.80
N LEU A 14 -14.03 13.83 2.50
CA LEU A 14 -15.26 13.02 2.41
C LEU A 14 -15.11 11.90 1.37
N GLU A 15 -14.57 12.23 0.20
CA GLU A 15 -14.27 11.25 -0.85
C GLU A 15 -13.25 10.22 -0.37
N GLY A 16 -12.17 10.64 0.28
CA GLY A 16 -11.16 9.74 0.83
C GLY A 16 -11.72 8.73 1.82
N ASN A 17 -12.61 9.17 2.72
CA ASN A 17 -13.27 8.28 3.69
C ASN A 17 -14.28 7.31 3.03
N LEU A 18 -14.98 7.73 1.97
CA LEU A 18 -16.04 6.93 1.36
C LEU A 18 -15.53 6.00 0.25
N LEU A 19 -14.53 6.43 -0.53
CA LEU A 19 -14.05 5.72 -1.73
C LEU A 19 -12.69 5.04 -1.52
N GLY A 20 -11.83 5.63 -0.69
CA GLY A 20 -10.45 5.18 -0.42
C GLY A 20 -9.46 5.45 -1.56
N HIS A 21 -8.15 5.52 -1.24
CA HIS A 21 -7.10 5.82 -2.22
C HIS A 21 -7.11 4.92 -3.46
N ILE A 22 -7.36 3.61 -3.33
CA ILE A 22 -7.20 2.69 -4.47
C ILE A 22 -8.18 3.05 -5.59
N SER A 23 -9.45 3.27 -5.23
CA SER A 23 -10.50 3.68 -6.17
C SER A 23 -10.19 5.06 -6.74
N ILE A 24 -9.85 6.01 -5.86
CA ILE A 24 -9.52 7.39 -6.25
C ILE A 24 -8.32 7.43 -7.21
N ALA A 25 -7.26 6.65 -6.95
CA ALA A 25 -6.07 6.59 -7.80
C ALA A 25 -6.36 5.97 -9.17
N SER A 26 -7.21 4.93 -9.23
CA SER A 26 -7.67 4.36 -10.49
C SER A 26 -8.48 5.38 -11.32
N ASP A 27 -9.28 6.20 -10.66
CA ASP A 27 -10.03 7.28 -11.30
C ASP A 27 -9.12 8.43 -11.74
N GLU A 28 -8.13 8.83 -10.93
CA GLU A 28 -7.13 9.84 -11.30
C GLU A 28 -6.34 9.42 -12.56
N VAL A 29 -6.01 8.13 -12.71
CA VAL A 29 -5.39 7.59 -13.95
C VAL A 29 -6.34 7.68 -15.15
N ALA A 30 -7.62 7.35 -14.95
CA ALA A 30 -8.62 7.44 -16.02
C ALA A 30 -8.88 8.90 -16.45
N ASP A 31 -8.92 9.83 -15.50
CA ASP A 31 -9.04 11.27 -15.74
C ASP A 31 -7.85 11.78 -16.53
N ALA A 32 -6.62 11.47 -16.10
CA ALA A 32 -5.40 11.89 -16.78
C ALA A 32 -5.30 11.35 -18.22
N ALA A 33 -5.68 10.09 -18.46
CA ALA A 33 -5.69 9.51 -19.80
C ALA A 33 -6.66 10.26 -20.73
N ARG A 34 -7.85 10.62 -20.23
CA ARG A 34 -8.83 11.41 -20.98
C ARG A 34 -8.33 12.81 -21.29
N GLU A 35 -7.74 13.50 -20.31
CA GLU A 35 -7.19 14.85 -20.49
C GLU A 35 -6.05 14.88 -21.52
N LEU A 36 -5.22 13.84 -21.54
CA LEU A 36 -4.09 13.72 -22.45
C LEU A 36 -4.45 13.12 -23.83
N ASN A 37 -5.72 12.74 -24.04
CA ASN A 37 -6.17 12.01 -25.23
C ASN A 37 -5.34 10.74 -25.49
N VAL A 38 -4.97 10.03 -24.43
CA VAL A 38 -4.31 8.74 -24.51
C VAL A 38 -5.39 7.66 -24.45
N ASP A 39 -5.33 6.74 -25.40
CA ASP A 39 -6.12 5.51 -25.43
C ASP A 39 -5.18 4.31 -25.53
N GLY A 40 -5.68 3.12 -25.16
CA GLY A 40 -4.88 1.89 -25.17
C GLY A 40 -5.21 0.93 -24.03
N GLU A 41 -4.76 -0.31 -24.20
CA GLU A 41 -4.87 -1.36 -23.18
C GLU A 41 -4.02 -1.02 -21.94
N GLU A 42 -2.95 -0.25 -22.12
CA GLU A 42 -2.01 0.16 -21.08
C GLU A 42 -2.72 0.92 -19.95
N ILE A 43 -3.75 1.72 -20.26
CA ILE A 43 -4.55 2.43 -19.26
C ILE A 43 -5.35 1.42 -18.42
N LEU A 44 -5.95 0.43 -19.05
CA LEU A 44 -6.69 -0.63 -18.37
C LEU A 44 -5.76 -1.44 -17.46
N LEU A 45 -4.59 -1.82 -17.98
CA LEU A 45 -3.59 -2.58 -17.22
C LEU A 45 -3.02 -1.76 -16.04
N LEU A 46 -2.73 -0.48 -16.23
CA LEU A 46 -2.25 0.40 -15.16
C LEU A 46 -3.30 0.55 -14.05
N ARG A 47 -4.57 0.71 -14.42
CA ARG A 47 -5.68 0.73 -13.45
C ARG A 47 -5.83 -0.61 -12.74
N HIS A 48 -5.64 -1.73 -13.43
CA HIS A 48 -5.63 -3.06 -12.81
C HIS A 48 -4.49 -3.23 -11.81
N LEU A 49 -3.29 -2.73 -12.12
CA LEU A 49 -2.16 -2.70 -11.17
C LEU A 49 -2.55 -1.99 -9.88
N ILE A 50 -3.09 -0.77 -9.99
CA ILE A 50 -3.57 0.00 -8.84
C ILE A 50 -4.67 -0.77 -8.09
N LEU A 51 -5.69 -1.27 -8.77
CA LEU A 51 -6.83 -1.92 -8.12
C LEU A 51 -6.50 -3.28 -7.48
N SER A 52 -5.35 -3.88 -7.76
CA SER A 52 -4.99 -5.21 -7.27
C SER A 52 -3.72 -5.26 -6.42
N HIS A 53 -3.02 -4.14 -6.23
CA HIS A 53 -1.68 -4.15 -5.61
C HIS A 53 -1.64 -4.60 -4.14
N HIS A 54 -2.73 -4.58 -3.36
CA HIS A 54 -2.70 -5.21 -2.02
C HIS A 54 -2.83 -6.74 -2.07
N GLY A 55 -3.01 -7.34 -3.25
CA GLY A 55 -2.90 -8.78 -3.48
C GLY A 55 -4.06 -9.65 -2.99
N LYS A 56 -4.83 -9.19 -2.00
CA LYS A 56 -5.96 -9.93 -1.42
C LYS A 56 -7.17 -9.05 -1.21
N LEU A 57 -8.35 -9.64 -1.36
CA LEU A 57 -9.63 -8.95 -1.11
C LEU A 57 -9.74 -8.49 0.35
N GLU A 58 -9.30 -9.31 1.30
CA GLU A 58 -9.26 -8.97 2.73
C GLU A 58 -8.26 -7.85 3.09
N TYR A 59 -7.32 -7.52 2.21
CA TYR A 59 -6.43 -6.36 2.37
C TYR A 59 -6.98 -5.10 1.67
N GLY A 60 -8.23 -5.14 1.20
CA GLY A 60 -8.91 -4.00 0.61
C GLY A 60 -8.70 -3.83 -0.89
N SER A 61 -8.01 -4.75 -1.58
CA SER A 61 -7.97 -4.75 -3.05
C SER A 61 -9.32 -5.16 -3.64
N PRO A 62 -9.91 -4.37 -4.56
CA PRO A 62 -11.12 -4.78 -5.29
C PRO A 62 -10.95 -6.05 -6.15
N LYS A 63 -9.73 -6.35 -6.59
CA LYS A 63 -9.40 -7.52 -7.41
C LYS A 63 -8.08 -8.16 -7.00
N LEU A 64 -7.91 -9.43 -7.35
CA LEU A 64 -6.62 -10.10 -7.24
C LEU A 64 -5.71 -9.71 -8.41
N PRO A 65 -4.37 -9.78 -8.26
CA PRO A 65 -3.46 -9.62 -9.37
C PRO A 65 -3.73 -10.68 -10.45
N TYR A 66 -3.80 -10.27 -11.71
CA TYR A 66 -4.09 -11.15 -12.86
C TYR A 66 -3.07 -11.03 -13.98
N VAL A 67 -2.05 -10.18 -13.80
CA VAL A 67 -0.93 -10.01 -14.71
C VAL A 67 0.37 -10.06 -13.90
N LYS A 68 1.46 -10.50 -14.53
CA LYS A 68 2.75 -10.72 -13.85
C LYS A 68 3.27 -9.43 -13.19
N GLU A 69 3.03 -8.28 -13.80
CA GLU A 69 3.39 -6.96 -13.28
C GLU A 69 2.60 -6.64 -11.99
N ALA A 70 1.33 -7.05 -11.90
CA ALA A 70 0.51 -6.85 -10.71
C ALA A 70 0.94 -7.79 -9.58
N GLU A 71 1.29 -9.03 -9.92
CA GLU A 71 1.75 -10.03 -8.96
C GLU A 71 3.04 -9.58 -8.29
N ILE A 72 4.03 -9.13 -9.09
CA ILE A 72 5.30 -8.65 -8.55
C ILE A 72 5.13 -7.32 -7.80
N LEU A 73 4.27 -6.41 -8.27
CA LEU A 73 3.98 -5.15 -7.59
C LEU A 73 3.41 -5.41 -6.19
N ASN A 74 2.45 -6.32 -6.06
CA ASN A 74 1.90 -6.72 -4.77
C ASN A 74 2.97 -7.28 -3.83
N PHE A 75 3.88 -8.13 -4.32
CA PHE A 75 4.95 -8.63 -3.47
C PHE A 75 5.89 -7.52 -3.00
N ILE A 76 6.24 -6.58 -3.87
CA ILE A 76 7.10 -5.45 -3.52
C ILE A 76 6.41 -4.56 -2.47
N ASP A 77 5.15 -4.22 -2.67
CA ASP A 77 4.36 -3.42 -1.74
C ASP A 77 4.24 -4.09 -0.35
N ASN A 78 3.94 -5.39 -0.34
CA ASN A 78 3.86 -6.14 0.91
C ASN A 78 5.22 -6.23 1.62
N ILE A 79 6.32 -6.43 0.88
CA ILE A 79 7.67 -6.45 1.46
C ILE A 79 7.98 -5.09 2.09
N ASP A 80 7.75 -3.99 1.39
CA ASP A 80 7.99 -2.64 1.91
C ASP A 80 7.17 -2.36 3.17
N ALA A 81 5.87 -2.64 3.13
CA ALA A 81 4.98 -2.48 4.29
C ALA A 81 5.47 -3.28 5.51
N ARG A 82 5.91 -4.54 5.31
CA ARG A 82 6.47 -5.36 6.37
C ARG A 82 7.77 -4.78 6.91
N MET A 83 8.70 -4.38 6.03
CA MET A 83 9.98 -3.80 6.44
C MET A 83 9.78 -2.49 7.22
N ASN A 84 8.83 -1.65 6.79
CA ASN A 84 8.47 -0.44 7.51
C ASN A 84 7.91 -0.73 8.91
N MET A 85 7.09 -1.79 9.07
CA MET A 85 6.61 -2.23 10.38
C MET A 85 7.75 -2.73 11.27
N PHE A 86 8.71 -3.47 10.73
CA PHE A 86 9.92 -3.88 11.46
C PHE A 86 10.70 -2.67 11.95
N GLU A 87 11.02 -1.72 11.09
CA GLU A 87 11.77 -0.51 11.46
C GLU A 87 11.06 0.27 12.58
N LYS A 88 9.75 0.49 12.44
CA LYS A 88 8.95 1.19 13.44
C LYS A 88 8.93 0.46 14.78
N ALA A 89 8.83 -0.87 14.78
CA ALA A 89 8.83 -1.66 16.00
C ALA A 89 10.22 -1.69 16.66
N PHE A 90 11.28 -1.90 15.88
CA PHE A 90 12.66 -1.94 16.39
C PHE A 90 13.16 -0.59 16.89
N LYS A 91 12.64 0.53 16.40
CA LYS A 91 12.93 1.87 16.96
C LYS A 91 12.42 2.06 18.40
N LYS A 92 11.49 1.21 18.86
CA LYS A 92 10.88 1.32 20.21
C LYS A 92 11.53 0.44 21.27
N ILE A 93 12.49 -0.41 20.89
CA ILE A 93 13.12 -1.38 21.78
C ILE A 93 14.64 -1.35 21.67
N ASP A 94 15.31 -1.79 22.73
CA ASP A 94 16.77 -1.96 22.74
C ASP A 94 17.17 -3.25 22.03
N LYS A 95 18.46 -3.32 21.65
CA LYS A 95 19.03 -4.56 21.15
C LYS A 95 18.98 -5.65 22.24
N GLY A 96 18.79 -6.90 21.84
CA GLY A 96 18.62 -8.03 22.77
C GLY A 96 17.18 -8.23 23.26
N GLN A 97 16.22 -7.41 22.82
CA GLN A 97 14.82 -7.49 23.23
C GLN A 97 13.92 -8.01 22.10
N PHE A 98 12.72 -8.46 22.49
CA PHE A 98 11.62 -8.76 21.57
C PHE A 98 10.67 -7.58 21.46
N THR A 99 10.09 -7.40 20.28
CA THR A 99 8.96 -6.49 20.09
C THR A 99 7.72 -7.02 20.82
N GLU A 100 6.74 -6.14 21.03
CA GLU A 100 5.36 -6.57 21.22
C GLU A 100 4.84 -7.34 19.98
N ARG A 101 3.67 -7.96 20.09
CA ARG A 101 3.02 -8.61 18.95
C ARG A 101 2.62 -7.56 17.92
N ILE A 102 3.06 -7.74 16.68
CA ILE A 102 2.77 -6.80 15.59
C ILE A 102 1.62 -7.36 14.77
N PHE A 103 0.45 -6.73 14.85
CA PHE A 103 -0.77 -7.20 14.18
C PHE A 103 -0.57 -7.40 12.66
N GLY A 104 0.03 -6.42 11.98
CA GLY A 104 0.32 -6.49 10.54
C GLY A 104 1.41 -7.50 10.14
N LEU A 105 2.06 -8.15 11.11
CA LEU A 105 3.02 -9.24 10.90
C LEU A 105 2.52 -10.52 11.58
N GLU A 106 1.27 -10.87 11.29
CA GLU A 106 0.61 -12.10 11.77
C GLU A 106 0.56 -12.22 13.31
N GLY A 107 0.58 -11.09 14.03
CA GLY A 107 0.60 -11.06 15.49
C GLY A 107 1.87 -11.66 16.11
N ARG A 108 2.96 -11.76 15.35
CA ARG A 108 4.24 -12.32 15.81
C ARG A 108 5.04 -11.30 16.61
N GLN A 109 5.95 -11.82 17.43
CA GLN A 109 7.02 -11.04 18.05
C GLN A 109 8.33 -11.29 17.31
N PHE A 110 9.19 -10.27 17.30
CA PHE A 110 10.46 -10.32 16.58
C PHE A 110 11.59 -9.85 17.49
N TYR A 111 12.71 -10.57 17.42
CA TYR A 111 13.91 -10.27 18.20
C TYR A 111 14.77 -9.24 17.47
N LYS A 112 15.25 -8.22 18.19
CA LYS A 112 16.24 -7.25 17.69
C LYS A 112 17.64 -7.71 18.10
N PRO A 113 18.49 -8.15 17.15
CA PRO A 113 19.79 -8.71 17.49
C PRO A 113 20.73 -7.73 18.20
N GLU A 114 21.63 -8.26 19.04
CA GLU A 114 22.68 -7.48 19.69
C GLU A 114 23.77 -7.01 18.73
N LYS A 115 24.11 -7.86 17.76
CA LYS A 115 25.30 -7.69 16.91
C LYS A 115 25.01 -7.46 15.44
N LEU A 116 23.75 -7.62 15.04
CA LEU A 116 23.30 -7.32 13.68
C LEU A 116 22.57 -5.98 13.72
N ASP A 117 22.86 -5.13 12.74
CA ASP A 117 22.11 -3.89 12.51
C ASP A 117 20.92 -4.16 11.58
#